data_AF-A0A9W8KUT8-F1
#
_entry.id   AF-A0A9W8KUT8-F1
#
_cell.length_a   1.000
_cell.length_b   1.000
_cell.length_c   1.000
_cell.angle_alpha   90.00
_cell.angle_beta   90.00
_cell.angle_gamma   90.00
#
_symmetry.space_group_name_H-M   'P 1'
#
loop_
_entity.id
_entity.type
_entity.pdbx_description
1 polymer ?
#
loop_
_entity_poly.entity_id
_entity_poly.type
_entity_poly.pdbx_seq_one_letter_code
_entity_poly.pdbx_strand_id
1 'polypeptide(L)'
;MSEQAKIPRLPIPALKATVDRCLRSIEPLVRNNIDALAETSKKAMDFLKVANRLQHRLTVYEKTQPNSWLESWWLELAYLSWREGLCINSNYWVSFIDNPDAYDTAKASDIPLLGSQEYLNGKSFESNEYGEFQIRRAVKFIQKTLDYKELINNGHIPVDKTKAGPLCMYQYQRMFGVTRVPRMGCDELRQTRSSTNSRTIVVIADDQLYCIKVYDSVGRRRLDGDLESDLHAVVADVVERKRRGDLDPAISVLTAGHRDRWSVAYEKLQNQPANSTTLAAVQDALFAVSLDTTFGSPAGSINAHQQNFKCHGTRPGHNRWYDKCVSFVVDRNGTAGYVGEHSPCDALIPAIMLEEVVKNVARDHITRNVVSACTPNYVSHVKRLRFTDVDAS
;
A
#
# COMPACT_ATOMS: atom_id res chain seq x y z
N MET A 1 -13.09 -7.42 21.29
CA MET A 1 -12.25 -8.47 21.92
C MET A 1 -11.96 -9.54 20.88
N SER A 2 -10.69 -9.77 20.54
CA SER A 2 -10.31 -10.76 19.52
C SER A 2 -10.70 -12.17 19.98
N GLU A 3 -11.47 -12.90 19.17
CA GLU A 3 -11.79 -14.31 19.41
C GLU A 3 -10.63 -15.25 18.99
N GLN A 4 -9.40 -14.74 18.95
CA GLN A 4 -8.21 -15.41 18.42
C GLN A 4 -7.92 -16.75 19.12
N ALA A 5 -8.15 -16.82 20.43
CA ALA A 5 -7.95 -18.05 21.22
C ALA A 5 -8.93 -19.19 20.85
N LYS A 6 -10.03 -18.88 20.15
CA LYS A 6 -11.01 -19.88 19.69
C LYS A 6 -10.70 -20.43 18.30
N ILE A 7 -9.71 -19.88 17.61
CA ILE A 7 -9.39 -20.25 16.24
C ILE A 7 -8.60 -21.55 16.24
N PRO A 8 -9.05 -22.59 15.52
CA PRO A 8 -8.31 -23.85 15.46
C PRO A 8 -6.99 -23.64 14.71
N ARG A 9 -5.96 -24.40 15.11
CA ARG A 9 -4.70 -24.44 14.38
C ARG A 9 -4.91 -25.04 12.99
N LEU A 10 -4.09 -24.61 12.03
CA LEU A 10 -4.15 -25.13 10.66
C LEU A 10 -3.87 -26.64 10.67
N PRO A 11 -4.82 -27.50 10.27
CA PRO A 11 -4.63 -28.93 10.31
C PRO A 11 -3.55 -29.37 9.30
N ILE A 12 -2.88 -30.49 9.61
CA ILE A 12 -2.06 -31.20 8.65
C ILE A 12 -2.92 -32.32 8.03
N PRO A 13 -3.23 -32.26 6.72
CA PRO A 13 -4.04 -33.28 6.08
C PRO A 13 -3.37 -34.66 6.08
N ALA A 14 -4.19 -35.72 6.02
CA ALA A 14 -3.68 -37.08 5.90
C ALA A 14 -2.94 -37.27 4.57
N LEU A 15 -1.75 -37.88 4.64
CA LEU A 15 -0.86 -38.06 3.50
C LEU A 15 -1.56 -38.70 2.29
N LYS A 16 -2.26 -39.82 2.49
CA LYS A 16 -2.98 -40.51 1.42
C LYS A 16 -4.02 -39.60 0.75
N ALA A 17 -4.80 -38.88 1.55
CA ALA A 17 -5.83 -37.97 1.03
C ALA A 17 -5.21 -36.83 0.20
N THR A 18 -4.05 -36.31 0.61
CA THR A 18 -3.30 -35.28 -0.13
C THR A 18 -2.79 -35.81 -1.46
N VAL A 19 -2.14 -36.98 -1.48
CA VAL A 19 -1.59 -37.58 -2.70
C VAL A 19 -2.70 -37.95 -3.69
N ASP A 20 -3.77 -38.61 -3.21
CA ASP A 20 -4.91 -38.98 -4.05
C ASP A 20 -5.57 -37.74 -4.67
N ARG A 21 -5.69 -36.65 -3.91
CA ARG A 21 -6.24 -35.39 -4.41
C ARG A 21 -5.32 -34.75 -5.45
N CYS A 22 -4.01 -34.73 -5.19
CA CYS A 22 -3.01 -34.21 -6.12
C CYS A 22 -3.09 -34.94 -7.47
N LEU A 23 -3.12 -36.28 -7.47
CA LEU A 23 -3.25 -37.08 -8.69
C LEU A 23 -4.53 -36.77 -9.46
N ARG A 24 -5.68 -36.70 -8.77
CA ARG A 24 -6.96 -36.31 -9.41
C ARG A 24 -6.93 -34.90 -9.99
N SER A 25 -6.23 -33.96 -9.35
CA SER A 25 -6.08 -32.59 -9.86
C SER A 25 -5.18 -32.50 -11.08
N ILE A 26 -4.15 -33.35 -11.17
CA ILE A 26 -3.20 -33.38 -12.30
C ILE A 26 -3.77 -34.16 -13.49
N GLU A 27 -4.52 -35.24 -13.25
CA GLU A 27 -5.10 -36.12 -14.28
C GLU A 27 -5.70 -35.35 -15.48
N PRO A 28 -6.62 -34.39 -15.33
CA PRO A 28 -7.22 -33.71 -16.48
C PRO A 28 -6.22 -32.91 -17.33
N LEU A 29 -5.07 -32.52 -16.75
CA LEU A 29 -4.00 -31.79 -17.45
C LEU A 29 -3.10 -32.72 -18.28
N VAL A 30 -2.99 -33.99 -17.90
CA VAL A 30 -2.04 -34.94 -18.50
C VAL A 30 -2.70 -36.17 -19.14
N ARG A 31 -4.00 -36.39 -18.97
CA ARG A 31 -4.71 -37.62 -19.43
C ARG A 31 -4.59 -37.92 -20.93
N ASN A 32 -4.35 -36.91 -21.76
CA ASN A 32 -4.15 -37.07 -23.21
C ASN A 32 -2.68 -37.36 -23.58
N ASN A 33 -1.78 -37.43 -22.60
CA ASN A 33 -0.37 -37.77 -22.76
C ASN A 33 -0.04 -38.96 -21.85
N ILE A 34 0.01 -40.15 -22.45
CA ILE A 34 0.16 -41.41 -21.70
C ILE A 34 1.48 -41.47 -20.92
N ASP A 35 2.55 -40.91 -21.49
CA ASP A 35 3.87 -40.88 -20.85
C ASP A 35 3.87 -39.95 -19.64
N ALA A 36 3.26 -38.76 -19.77
CA ALA A 36 3.14 -37.82 -18.65
C ALA A 36 2.24 -38.35 -17.53
N LEU A 37 1.17 -39.08 -17.86
CA LEU A 37 0.31 -39.74 -16.88
C LEU A 37 1.06 -40.85 -16.13
N ALA A 38 1.82 -41.68 -16.85
CA ALA A 38 2.66 -42.73 -16.27
C ALA A 38 3.78 -42.14 -15.38
N GLU A 39 4.44 -41.08 -15.84
CA GLU A 39 5.47 -40.36 -15.09
C GLU A 39 4.90 -39.74 -13.80
N THR A 40 3.73 -39.11 -13.87
CA THR A 40 3.04 -38.54 -12.71
C THR A 40 2.74 -39.62 -11.66
N SER A 41 2.22 -40.77 -12.10
CA SER A 41 1.93 -41.91 -11.21
C SER A 41 3.21 -42.47 -10.58
N LYS A 42 4.29 -42.60 -11.36
CA LYS A 42 5.61 -43.04 -10.88
C LYS A 42 6.17 -42.08 -9.82
N LYS A 43 6.14 -40.77 -10.07
CA LYS A 43 6.61 -39.74 -9.12
C LYS A 43 5.82 -39.79 -7.81
N ALA A 44 4.51 -39.99 -7.87
CA ALA A 44 3.70 -40.15 -6.66
C ALA A 44 4.09 -41.40 -5.86
N MET A 45 4.30 -42.55 -6.52
CA MET A 45 4.78 -43.78 -5.87
C MET A 45 6.18 -43.61 -5.26
N ASP A 46 7.09 -42.93 -5.95
CA ASP A 46 8.43 -42.66 -5.43
C ASP A 46 8.40 -41.73 -4.22
N PHE A 47 7.55 -40.70 -4.24
CA PHE A 47 7.33 -39.81 -3.10
C PHE A 47 6.81 -40.58 -1.87
N LEU A 48 5.87 -41.52 -2.06
CA LEU A 48 5.31 -42.31 -0.96
C LEU A 48 6.36 -43.14 -0.20
N LYS A 49 7.49 -43.49 -0.82
CA LYS A 49 8.62 -44.16 -0.16
C LYS A 49 9.26 -43.32 0.96
N VAL A 50 9.20 -41.99 0.86
CA VAL A 50 9.77 -41.06 1.85
C VAL A 50 8.73 -40.25 2.62
N ALA A 51 7.48 -40.24 2.15
CA ALA A 51 6.45 -39.32 2.61
C ALA A 51 6.08 -39.47 4.08
N ASN A 52 6.07 -40.69 4.64
CA ASN A 52 5.79 -40.89 6.08
C ASN A 52 6.82 -40.17 6.98
N ARG A 53 8.09 -40.17 6.58
CA ARG A 53 9.16 -39.46 7.30
C ARG A 53 8.95 -37.94 7.23
N LEU A 54 8.55 -37.42 6.07
CA LEU A 54 8.27 -35.99 5.89
C LEU A 54 7.03 -35.55 6.65
N GLN A 55 5.94 -36.33 6.60
CA GLN A 55 4.72 -36.09 7.36
C GLN A 55 5.00 -36.04 8.87
N HIS A 56 5.80 -36.98 9.39
CA HIS A 56 6.19 -36.99 10.80
C HIS A 56 6.98 -35.73 11.17
N ARG A 57 7.97 -35.35 10.35
CA ARG A 57 8.75 -34.12 10.57
C ARG A 57 7.87 -32.88 10.55
N LEU A 58 6.88 -32.81 9.66
CA LEU A 58 5.92 -31.72 9.60
C LEU A 58 5.07 -31.64 10.89
N THR A 59 4.59 -32.78 11.39
CA THR A 59 3.85 -32.82 12.67
C THR A 59 4.70 -32.43 13.87
N VAL A 60 6.00 -32.77 13.87
CA VAL A 60 6.92 -32.32 14.92
C VAL A 60 7.16 -30.81 14.81
N TYR A 61 7.40 -30.30 13.60
CA TYR A 61 7.62 -28.88 13.34
C TYR A 61 6.39 -28.01 13.67
N GLU A 62 5.18 -28.49 13.38
CA GLU A 62 3.94 -27.77 13.69
C GLU A 62 3.80 -27.43 15.17
N LYS A 63 4.24 -28.35 16.05
CA LYS A 63 4.22 -28.15 17.51
C LYS A 63 5.21 -27.09 17.99
N THR A 64 6.23 -26.77 17.20
CA THR A 64 7.20 -25.72 17.55
C THR A 64 6.77 -24.33 17.07
N GLN A 65 5.73 -24.24 16.24
CA GLN A 65 5.28 -22.96 15.68
C GLN A 65 4.25 -22.27 16.58
N PRO A 66 4.34 -20.93 16.75
CA PRO A 66 3.45 -20.19 17.64
C PRO A 66 1.99 -20.24 17.17
N ASN A 67 1.72 -19.99 15.88
CA ASN A 67 0.36 -19.86 15.36
C ASN A 67 -0.01 -20.96 14.36
N SER A 68 0.76 -21.08 13.27
CA SER A 68 0.51 -22.01 12.17
C SER A 68 1.82 -22.56 11.63
N TRP A 69 1.85 -23.84 11.27
CA TRP A 69 3.03 -24.46 10.67
C TRP A 69 3.37 -23.90 9.28
N LEU A 70 2.40 -23.33 8.58
CA LEU A 70 2.57 -22.86 7.21
C LEU A 70 2.94 -21.37 7.12
N GLU A 71 2.69 -20.59 8.17
CA GLU A 71 2.78 -19.11 8.13
C GLU A 71 4.12 -18.60 7.59
N SER A 72 5.23 -19.01 8.20
CA SER A 72 6.56 -18.53 7.81
C SER A 72 6.98 -19.03 6.43
N TRP A 73 6.70 -20.30 6.11
CA TRP A 73 7.02 -20.86 4.79
C TRP A 73 6.22 -20.21 3.68
N TRP A 74 4.93 -19.97 3.91
CA TRP A 74 4.08 -19.30 2.93
C TRP A 74 4.53 -17.87 2.70
N LEU A 75 4.74 -17.10 3.77
CA LEU A 75 5.21 -15.72 3.67
C LEU A 75 6.55 -15.64 2.92
N GLU A 76 7.50 -16.49 3.29
CA GLU A 76 8.82 -16.53 2.66
C GLU A 76 8.73 -16.93 1.19
N LEU A 77 8.18 -18.11 0.89
CA LEU A 77 8.22 -18.70 -0.45
C LEU A 77 7.27 -18.04 -1.45
N ALA A 78 6.08 -17.63 -1.00
CA ALA A 78 5.08 -17.02 -1.89
C ALA A 78 5.39 -15.54 -2.16
N TYR A 79 6.05 -14.85 -1.22
CA TYR A 79 6.26 -13.40 -1.33
C TYR A 79 7.72 -12.99 -1.17
N LEU A 80 8.36 -13.23 -0.02
CA LEU A 80 9.63 -12.57 0.31
C LEU A 80 10.80 -13.04 -0.55
N SER A 81 10.83 -14.31 -0.94
CA SER A 81 11.82 -14.87 -1.88
C SER A 81 11.48 -14.65 -3.35
N TRP A 82 10.30 -14.12 -3.67
CA TRP A 82 9.94 -13.76 -5.05
C TRP A 82 10.70 -12.49 -5.47
N ARG A 83 11.42 -12.54 -6.61
CA ARG A 83 12.41 -11.52 -6.97
C ARG A 83 11.99 -10.56 -8.08
N GLU A 84 10.88 -10.81 -8.79
CA GLU A 84 10.36 -9.83 -9.75
C GLU A 84 9.89 -8.55 -9.06
N GLY A 85 9.82 -7.45 -9.83
CA GLY A 85 9.32 -6.18 -9.31
C GLY A 85 7.91 -6.31 -8.76
N LEU A 86 7.63 -5.65 -7.62
CA LEU A 86 6.34 -5.79 -6.94
C LEU A 86 5.18 -5.21 -7.76
N CYS A 87 5.45 -4.11 -8.45
CA CYS A 87 4.53 -3.49 -9.39
C CYS A 87 4.05 -4.55 -10.41
N ILE A 88 2.73 -4.70 -10.56
CA ILE A 88 2.05 -5.71 -11.38
C ILE A 88 2.17 -7.15 -10.83
N ASN A 89 3.38 -7.62 -10.52
CA ASN A 89 3.59 -9.05 -10.23
C ASN A 89 3.12 -9.47 -8.83
N SER A 90 3.02 -8.55 -7.88
CA SER A 90 2.63 -8.86 -6.49
C SER A 90 1.67 -7.84 -5.88
N ASN A 91 1.91 -6.54 -6.09
CA ASN A 91 1.02 -5.51 -5.56
C ASN A 91 -0.38 -5.64 -6.17
N TYR A 92 -1.41 -5.71 -5.32
CA TYR A 92 -2.79 -5.58 -5.77
C TYR A 92 -3.17 -4.10 -5.85
N TRP A 93 -4.18 -3.81 -6.67
CA TRP A 93 -4.71 -2.47 -6.86
C TRP A 93 -6.24 -2.48 -6.87
N VAL A 94 -6.84 -1.37 -6.46
CA VAL A 94 -8.29 -1.18 -6.42
C VAL A 94 -8.60 0.19 -7.00
N SER A 95 -9.52 0.25 -7.97
CA SER A 95 -10.09 1.50 -8.45
C SER A 95 -11.36 1.83 -7.69
N PHE A 96 -11.49 3.07 -7.26
CA PHE A 96 -12.73 3.54 -6.66
C PHE A 96 -13.67 4.06 -7.74
N ILE A 97 -14.94 4.16 -7.38
CA ILE A 97 -15.93 4.86 -8.20
C ILE A 97 -15.62 6.37 -8.13
N ASP A 98 -15.76 7.04 -9.27
CA ASP A 98 -15.61 8.49 -9.34
C ASP A 98 -16.64 9.18 -8.43
N ASN A 99 -16.23 10.27 -7.79
CA ASN A 99 -17.12 10.98 -6.87
C ASN A 99 -18.12 11.79 -7.70
N PRO A 100 -19.45 11.58 -7.56
CA PRO A 100 -20.44 12.33 -8.32
C PRO A 100 -20.42 13.84 -8.02
N ASP A 101 -19.94 14.22 -6.84
CA ASP A 101 -19.79 15.61 -6.41
C ASP A 101 -18.44 16.23 -6.87
N ALA A 102 -17.64 15.49 -7.65
CA ALA A 102 -16.40 16.02 -8.22
C ALA A 102 -16.72 17.22 -9.11
N TYR A 103 -16.36 18.41 -8.62
CA TYR A 103 -16.44 19.62 -9.43
C TYR A 103 -15.31 19.65 -10.44
N ASP A 104 -15.54 20.39 -11.52
CA ASP A 104 -14.68 20.36 -12.70
C ASP A 104 -13.31 21.00 -12.43
N THR A 105 -12.36 20.21 -11.95
CA THR A 105 -10.93 20.56 -11.87
C THR A 105 -10.20 20.33 -13.19
N ALA A 106 -10.86 19.72 -14.18
CA ALA A 106 -10.28 19.29 -15.46
C ALA A 106 -10.45 20.30 -16.60
N LYS A 107 -11.46 21.19 -16.54
CA LYS A 107 -11.80 22.10 -17.65
C LYS A 107 -10.89 23.30 -17.86
N ALA A 108 -9.96 23.60 -16.96
CA ALA A 108 -9.23 24.85 -17.07
C ALA A 108 -7.80 24.61 -17.56
N SER A 109 -7.68 24.72 -18.89
CA SER A 109 -6.43 25.00 -19.61
C SER A 109 -5.86 26.37 -19.26
N ASP A 110 -6.62 27.22 -18.56
CA ASP A 110 -6.29 28.62 -18.24
C ASP A 110 -6.17 28.89 -16.72
N ILE A 111 -5.99 27.86 -15.88
CA ILE A 111 -5.84 28.10 -14.42
C ILE A 111 -4.46 28.73 -14.16
N PRO A 112 -4.40 29.92 -13.52
CA PRO A 112 -3.13 30.48 -13.07
C PRO A 112 -2.44 29.57 -12.06
N LEU A 113 -1.11 29.55 -12.04
CA LEU A 113 -0.33 28.98 -10.93
C LEU A 113 -0.55 29.86 -9.68
N LEU A 114 -1.59 29.57 -8.90
CA LEU A 114 -1.84 30.27 -7.64
C LEU A 114 -0.74 29.88 -6.64
N GLY A 115 -0.09 30.87 -6.03
CA GLY A 115 0.92 30.65 -5.00
C GLY A 115 0.29 30.25 -3.66
N SER A 116 1.06 29.57 -2.80
CA SER A 116 0.60 29.15 -1.45
C SER A 116 0.08 30.29 -0.57
N GLN A 117 0.57 31.53 -0.76
CA GLN A 117 0.11 32.72 -0.03
C GLN A 117 -1.34 33.11 -0.36
N GLU A 118 -1.82 32.87 -1.59
CA GLU A 118 -3.21 33.20 -1.95
C GLU A 118 -4.20 32.19 -1.39
N TYR A 119 -3.79 30.92 -1.20
CA TYR A 119 -4.56 29.90 -0.49
C TYR A 119 -4.73 30.24 1.00
N LEU A 120 -3.66 30.68 1.67
CA LEU A 120 -3.71 31.09 3.09
C LEU A 120 -4.67 32.28 3.34
N ASN A 121 -5.05 33.01 2.27
CA ASN A 121 -6.08 34.05 2.30
C ASN A 121 -7.51 33.52 2.02
N GLY A 122 -7.74 32.20 2.09
CA GLY A 122 -9.06 31.58 2.00
C GLY A 122 -9.56 31.28 0.58
N LYS A 123 -8.68 31.21 -0.43
CA LYS A 123 -9.03 30.81 -1.81
C LYS A 123 -8.72 29.33 -2.06
N SER A 124 -9.36 28.70 -3.06
CA SER A 124 -9.00 27.35 -3.52
C SER A 124 -7.66 27.33 -4.26
N PHE A 125 -6.80 26.35 -3.98
CA PHE A 125 -5.58 26.07 -4.73
C PHE A 125 -5.91 25.31 -6.02
N GLU A 126 -5.57 25.87 -7.16
CA GLU A 126 -5.71 25.20 -8.44
C GLU A 126 -4.44 25.45 -9.27
N SER A 127 -3.99 24.42 -9.99
CA SER A 127 -2.87 24.51 -10.92
C SER A 127 -3.13 23.64 -12.14
N ASN A 128 -2.26 23.74 -13.16
CA ASN A 128 -2.30 22.86 -14.34
C ASN A 128 -1.95 21.39 -14.03
N GLU A 129 -1.52 21.06 -12.81
CA GLU A 129 -1.04 19.71 -12.46
C GLU A 129 -1.81 19.10 -11.28
N TYR A 130 -2.21 19.93 -10.31
CA TYR A 130 -2.91 19.53 -9.09
C TYR A 130 -4.17 20.37 -8.91
N GLY A 131 -5.23 19.75 -8.38
CA GLY A 131 -6.54 20.40 -8.19
C GLY A 131 -7.01 20.45 -6.74
N GLU A 132 -7.88 21.41 -6.41
CA GLU A 132 -8.40 21.55 -5.04
C GLU A 132 -9.20 20.31 -4.63
N PHE A 133 -10.02 19.78 -5.54
CA PHE A 133 -10.85 18.61 -5.24
C PHE A 133 -10.00 17.38 -4.94
N GLN A 134 -8.90 17.18 -5.67
CA GLN A 134 -7.92 16.13 -5.42
C GLN A 134 -7.40 16.21 -4.00
N ILE A 135 -6.99 17.40 -3.55
CA ILE A 135 -6.41 17.59 -2.22
C ILE A 135 -7.46 17.33 -1.13
N ARG A 136 -8.64 17.92 -1.24
CA ARG A 136 -9.73 17.70 -0.28
C ARG A 136 -10.12 16.22 -0.21
N ARG A 137 -10.23 15.55 -1.36
CA ARG A 137 -10.55 14.11 -1.42
C ARG A 137 -9.43 13.26 -0.81
N ALA A 138 -8.16 13.62 -1.02
CA ALA A 138 -7.02 12.96 -0.39
C ALA A 138 -7.05 13.11 1.14
N VAL A 139 -7.37 14.30 1.67
CA VAL A 139 -7.54 14.52 3.12
C VAL A 139 -8.68 13.67 3.67
N LYS A 140 -9.81 13.57 2.98
CA LYS A 140 -10.91 12.69 3.43
C LYS A 140 -10.48 11.22 3.46
N PHE A 141 -9.74 10.74 2.46
CA PHE A 141 -9.17 9.39 2.51
C PHE A 141 -8.21 9.20 3.69
N ILE A 142 -7.33 10.17 3.97
CA ILE A 142 -6.44 10.15 5.14
C ILE A 142 -7.26 10.04 6.42
N GLN A 143 -8.25 10.91 6.62
CA GLN A 143 -9.08 10.96 7.82
C GLN A 143 -9.85 9.67 8.06
N LYS A 144 -10.59 9.18 7.05
CA LYS A 144 -11.38 7.95 7.22
C LYS A 144 -10.51 6.70 7.39
N THR A 145 -9.30 6.71 6.82
CA THR A 145 -8.33 5.63 7.07
C THR A 145 -7.83 5.65 8.51
N LEU A 146 -7.61 6.84 9.08
CA LEU A 146 -7.24 6.99 10.49
C LEU A 146 -8.38 6.60 11.44
N ASP A 147 -9.64 6.89 11.07
CA ASP A 147 -10.83 6.39 11.79
C ASP A 147 -10.78 4.86 11.87
N TYR A 148 -10.57 4.21 10.72
CA TYR A 148 -10.50 2.76 10.67
C TYR A 148 -9.33 2.21 11.48
N LYS A 149 -8.14 2.84 11.39
CA LYS A 149 -6.98 2.47 12.21
C LYS A 149 -7.29 2.56 13.72
N GLU A 150 -8.00 3.59 14.15
CA GLU A 150 -8.40 3.75 15.55
C GLU A 150 -9.40 2.66 15.99
N LEU A 151 -10.31 2.23 15.10
CA LEU A 151 -11.17 1.07 15.36
C LEU A 151 -10.35 -0.21 15.56
N ILE A 152 -9.30 -0.43 14.76
CA ILE A 152 -8.40 -1.58 14.93
C ILE A 152 -7.66 -1.49 16.27
N ASN A 153 -7.04 -0.34 16.54
CA ASN A 153 -6.23 -0.12 17.75
C ASN A 153 -7.04 -0.26 19.04
N ASN A 154 -8.30 0.19 19.03
CA ASN A 154 -9.19 0.10 20.18
C ASN A 154 -9.93 -1.25 20.25
N GLY A 155 -9.71 -2.16 19.29
CA GLY A 155 -10.35 -3.47 19.26
C GLY A 155 -11.86 -3.43 19.00
N HIS A 156 -12.31 -2.39 18.30
CA HIS A 156 -13.72 -2.12 17.96
C HIS A 156 -14.12 -2.62 16.57
N ILE A 157 -13.18 -3.12 15.75
CA ILE A 157 -13.56 -3.81 14.52
C ILE A 157 -14.39 -5.08 14.85
N PRO A 158 -15.49 -5.34 14.14
CA PRO A 158 -16.23 -6.59 14.28
C PRO A 158 -15.31 -7.78 14.01
N VAL A 159 -15.49 -8.85 14.77
CA VAL A 159 -14.80 -10.11 14.48
C VAL A 159 -15.46 -10.75 13.27
N ASP A 160 -14.68 -10.99 12.22
CA ASP A 160 -15.15 -11.70 11.04
C ASP A 160 -15.56 -13.12 11.40
N LYS A 161 -16.68 -13.59 10.85
CA LYS A 161 -17.25 -14.90 11.16
C LYS A 161 -17.74 -15.58 9.89
N THR A 162 -17.56 -16.89 9.86
CA THR A 162 -18.24 -17.79 8.93
C THR A 162 -19.32 -18.57 9.69
N LYS A 163 -20.11 -19.38 8.98
CA LYS A 163 -21.01 -20.36 9.61
C LYS A 163 -20.28 -21.33 10.55
N ALA A 164 -18.98 -21.55 10.33
CA ALA A 164 -18.15 -22.45 11.13
C ALA A 164 -17.53 -21.80 12.38
N GLY A 165 -17.56 -20.46 12.50
CA GLY A 165 -16.97 -19.75 13.63
C GLY A 165 -16.17 -18.50 13.24
N PRO A 166 -15.43 -17.91 14.20
CA PRO A 166 -14.65 -16.69 13.99
C PRO A 166 -13.43 -16.93 13.08
N LEU A 167 -13.04 -15.89 12.36
CA LEU A 167 -11.84 -15.83 11.52
C LEU A 167 -10.69 -15.09 12.23
N CYS A 168 -9.49 -15.29 11.70
CA CYS A 168 -8.26 -14.70 12.24
C CYS A 168 -8.23 -13.19 11.98
N MET A 169 -8.04 -12.40 13.04
CA MET A 169 -7.98 -10.94 12.95
C MET A 169 -6.53 -10.41 12.88
N TYR A 170 -5.52 -11.28 12.83
CA TYR A 170 -4.10 -10.90 12.87
C TYR A 170 -3.70 -9.97 11.71
N GLN A 171 -4.21 -10.23 10.51
CA GLN A 171 -3.85 -9.46 9.31
C GLN A 171 -4.24 -7.97 9.41
N TYR A 172 -5.31 -7.62 10.13
CA TYR A 172 -5.72 -6.23 10.36
C TYR A 172 -4.64 -5.41 11.05
N GLN A 173 -3.90 -6.03 11.98
CA GLN A 173 -2.82 -5.37 12.71
C GLN A 173 -1.57 -5.15 11.85
N ARG A 174 -1.52 -5.74 10.65
CA ARG A 174 -0.38 -5.70 9.72
C ARG A 174 -0.56 -4.72 8.56
N MET A 175 -1.67 -3.97 8.52
CA MET A 175 -1.90 -2.97 7.46
C MET A 175 -1.08 -1.69 7.66
N PHE A 176 -1.10 -1.14 8.88
CA PHE A 176 -0.54 0.19 9.15
C PHE A 176 0.89 0.13 9.67
N GLY A 177 1.74 1.01 9.13
CA GLY A 177 3.15 1.09 9.56
C GLY A 177 3.98 -0.10 9.13
N VAL A 178 3.59 -0.78 8.04
CA VAL A 178 4.33 -1.93 7.49
C VAL A 178 4.93 -1.57 6.14
N THR A 179 6.19 -1.93 5.97
CA THR A 179 6.96 -1.77 4.74
C THR A 179 7.78 -3.03 4.48
N ARG A 180 7.74 -3.52 3.24
CA ARG A 180 8.60 -4.58 2.75
C ARG A 180 9.97 -4.03 2.39
N VAL A 181 10.98 -4.44 3.14
CA VAL A 181 12.35 -3.99 2.96
C VAL A 181 13.07 -4.95 2.02
N PRO A 182 13.66 -4.46 0.92
CA PRO A 182 14.39 -5.33 -0.01
C PRO A 182 15.67 -5.86 0.65
N ARG A 183 15.94 -7.14 0.41
CA ARG A 183 17.16 -7.83 0.83
C ARG A 183 17.57 -8.78 -0.28
N MET A 184 18.85 -9.10 -0.35
CA MET A 184 19.32 -10.00 -1.39
C MET A 184 18.77 -11.41 -1.14
N GLY A 185 18.10 -11.98 -2.14
CA GLY A 185 17.56 -13.34 -2.13
C GLY A 185 16.22 -13.50 -1.40
N CYS A 186 16.00 -12.83 -0.27
CA CYS A 186 14.75 -12.90 0.47
C CYS A 186 14.48 -11.62 1.26
N ASP A 187 13.42 -10.88 0.88
CA ASP A 187 13.01 -9.61 1.49
C ASP A 187 12.56 -9.78 2.94
N GLU A 188 12.35 -8.66 3.64
CA GLU A 188 11.94 -8.64 5.04
C GLU A 188 10.69 -7.76 5.23
N LEU A 189 9.72 -8.20 6.04
CA LEU A 189 8.64 -7.33 6.48
C LEU A 189 9.02 -6.58 7.75
N ARG A 190 9.17 -5.26 7.62
CA ARG A 190 9.35 -4.38 8.77
C ARG A 190 8.04 -3.73 9.15
N GLN A 191 7.58 -4.05 10.35
CA GLN A 191 6.53 -3.27 11.02
C GLN A 191 7.20 -2.25 11.94
N THR A 192 6.71 -1.02 11.93
CA THR A 192 7.18 0.00 12.85
C THR A 192 7.00 -0.46 14.29
N ARG A 193 7.99 -0.17 15.15
CA ARG A 193 8.06 -0.65 16.54
C ARG A 193 6.84 -0.26 17.38
N SER A 194 6.07 0.72 16.93
CA SER A 194 4.78 1.05 17.51
C SER A 194 3.87 1.64 16.43
N SER A 195 3.12 0.79 15.73
CA SER A 195 2.07 1.24 14.79
C SER A 195 0.96 2.03 15.49
N THR A 196 0.84 1.87 16.81
CA THR A 196 0.05 2.73 17.70
C THR A 196 0.61 4.13 17.86
N ASN A 197 1.95 4.30 17.88
CA ASN A 197 2.61 5.60 18.08
C ASN A 197 3.18 6.23 16.80
N SER A 198 3.20 5.54 15.66
CA SER A 198 3.52 6.19 14.40
C SER A 198 2.42 7.22 14.10
N ARG A 199 2.84 8.46 13.88
CA ARG A 199 1.97 9.63 13.75
C ARG A 199 2.11 10.30 12.40
N THR A 200 2.78 9.66 11.45
CA THR A 200 3.16 10.27 10.17
C THR A 200 2.67 9.46 8.99
N ILE A 201 2.37 10.14 7.90
CA ILE A 201 2.17 9.54 6.58
C ILE A 201 3.25 10.03 5.63
N VAL A 202 3.46 9.30 4.53
CA VAL A 202 4.27 9.80 3.41
C VAL A 202 3.33 10.29 2.31
N VAL A 203 3.60 11.47 1.79
CA VAL A 203 2.95 12.00 0.59
C VAL A 203 3.96 12.03 -0.54
N ILE A 204 3.55 11.59 -1.73
CA ILE A 204 4.39 11.53 -2.92
C ILE A 204 3.72 12.35 -4.02
N ALA A 205 4.45 13.30 -4.60
CA ALA A 205 3.98 14.15 -5.70
C ALA A 205 5.15 14.41 -6.67
N ASP A 206 4.97 14.13 -7.96
CA ASP A 206 6.04 14.11 -8.99
C ASP A 206 7.34 13.43 -8.52
N ASP A 207 7.22 12.21 -7.96
CA ASP A 207 8.33 11.42 -7.41
C ASP A 207 8.99 12.01 -6.13
N GLN A 208 8.57 13.19 -5.68
CA GLN A 208 9.11 13.86 -4.50
C GLN A 208 8.40 13.37 -3.23
N LEU A 209 9.17 13.07 -2.18
CA LEU A 209 8.65 12.52 -0.94
C LEU A 209 8.53 13.58 0.15
N TYR A 210 7.42 13.55 0.87
CA TYR A 210 7.13 14.42 2.01
C TYR A 210 6.59 13.59 3.17
N CYS A 211 6.94 13.99 4.39
CA CYS A 211 6.45 13.43 5.63
C CYS A 211 5.51 14.43 6.28
N ILE A 212 4.28 13.99 6.56
CA ILE A 212 3.24 14.79 7.21
C ILE A 212 2.85 14.12 8.51
N LYS A 213 2.82 14.89 9.60
CA LYS A 213 2.26 14.43 10.87
C LYS A 213 0.74 14.54 10.78
N VAL A 214 0.03 13.45 11.09
CA VAL A 214 -1.44 13.39 11.10
C VAL A 214 -2.03 13.41 12.52
N TYR A 215 -1.16 13.29 13.53
CA TYR A 215 -1.48 13.53 14.93
C TYR A 215 -0.58 14.63 15.51
N ASP A 216 -1.11 15.39 16.47
CA ASP A 216 -0.37 16.40 17.22
C ASP A 216 0.62 15.78 18.23
N SER A 217 1.33 16.62 18.97
CA SER A 217 2.29 16.19 20.00
C SER A 217 1.63 15.43 21.16
N VAL A 218 0.36 15.69 21.45
CA VAL A 218 -0.43 15.04 22.51
C VAL A 218 -1.10 13.75 22.01
N GLY A 219 -1.11 13.51 20.70
CA GLY A 219 -1.69 12.33 20.07
C GLY A 219 -3.13 12.53 19.60
N ARG A 220 -3.64 13.77 19.55
CA ARG A 220 -4.93 14.09 18.96
C ARG A 220 -4.81 14.17 17.46
N ARG A 221 -5.86 13.80 16.74
CA ARG A 221 -5.89 13.88 15.29
C ARG A 221 -5.89 15.34 14.84
N ARG A 222 -5.18 15.61 13.75
CA ARG A 222 -5.25 16.92 13.07
C ARG A 222 -6.56 17.12 12.34
N LEU A 223 -6.95 18.38 12.22
CA LEU A 223 -8.18 18.76 11.53
C LEU A 223 -8.00 18.69 10.02
N ASP A 224 -9.12 18.59 9.31
CA ASP A 224 -9.13 18.52 7.84
C ASP A 224 -8.44 19.73 7.22
N GLY A 225 -8.71 20.95 7.71
CA GLY A 225 -8.09 22.17 7.20
C GLY A 225 -6.58 22.26 7.45
N ASP A 226 -6.09 21.65 8.53
CA ASP A 226 -4.64 21.56 8.82
C ASP A 226 -3.95 20.66 7.80
N LEU A 227 -4.57 19.52 7.48
CA LEU A 227 -4.05 18.56 6.50
C LEU A 227 -4.18 19.08 5.06
N GLU A 228 -5.26 19.79 4.73
CA GLU A 228 -5.42 20.48 3.45
C GLU A 228 -4.30 21.51 3.26
N SER A 229 -4.01 22.30 4.30
CA SER A 229 -2.89 23.27 4.29
C SER A 229 -1.53 22.59 4.10
N ASP A 230 -1.31 21.43 4.74
CA ASP A 230 -0.08 20.65 4.54
C ASP A 230 0.03 20.07 3.12
N LEU A 231 -1.05 19.52 2.56
CA LEU A 231 -1.05 19.03 1.18
C LEU A 231 -0.87 20.16 0.16
N HIS A 232 -1.41 21.35 0.43
CA HIS A 232 -1.19 22.53 -0.40
C HIS A 232 0.26 23.00 -0.37
N ALA A 233 0.90 22.98 0.80
CA ALA A 233 2.32 23.26 0.92
C ALA A 233 3.18 22.26 0.12
N VAL A 234 2.81 20.98 0.11
CA VAL A 234 3.48 19.94 -0.72
C VAL A 234 3.37 20.28 -2.21
N VAL A 235 2.16 20.46 -2.75
CA VAL A 235 1.99 20.71 -4.19
C VAL A 235 2.61 22.03 -4.62
N ALA A 236 2.54 23.08 -3.78
CA ALA A 236 3.18 24.36 -4.07
C ALA A 236 4.71 24.25 -4.12
N ASP A 237 5.33 23.49 -3.21
CA ASP A 237 6.77 23.22 -3.23
C ASP A 237 7.17 22.45 -4.51
N VAL A 238 6.45 21.37 -4.83
CA VAL A 238 6.73 20.55 -6.03
C VAL A 238 6.61 21.39 -7.31
N VAL A 239 5.51 22.12 -7.47
CA VAL A 239 5.27 22.96 -8.66
C VAL A 239 6.36 24.02 -8.82
N GLU A 240 6.73 24.73 -7.75
CA GLU A 240 7.77 25.75 -7.82
C GLU A 240 9.15 25.15 -8.10
N ARG A 241 9.50 24.02 -7.49
CA ARG A 241 10.77 23.33 -7.75
C ARG A 241 10.85 22.77 -9.16
N LYS A 242 9.76 22.22 -9.67
CA LYS A 242 9.64 21.78 -11.07
C LYS A 242 9.85 22.94 -12.04
N ARG A 243 9.23 24.10 -11.77
CA ARG A 243 9.44 25.33 -12.55
C ARG A 243 10.89 25.79 -12.56
N ARG A 244 11.63 25.58 -11.46
CA ARG A 244 13.05 25.91 -11.32
C ARG A 244 14.01 24.83 -11.85
N GLY A 245 13.51 23.64 -12.18
CA GLY A 245 14.35 22.49 -12.55
C GLY A 245 15.13 21.89 -11.38
N ASP A 246 14.64 22.02 -10.14
CA ASP A 246 15.30 21.59 -8.89
C ASP A 246 14.53 20.43 -8.21
N LEU A 247 14.09 19.43 -8.98
CA LEU A 247 13.50 18.21 -8.43
C LEU A 247 14.58 17.24 -7.97
N ASP A 248 14.33 16.54 -6.85
CA ASP A 248 15.23 15.46 -6.42
C ASP A 248 15.11 14.27 -7.39
N PRO A 249 16.16 13.44 -7.52
CA PRO A 249 16.09 12.20 -8.29
C PRO A 249 14.90 11.32 -7.86
N ALA A 250 14.26 10.67 -8.83
CA ALA A 250 13.07 9.86 -8.62
C ALA A 250 13.39 8.50 -7.95
N ILE A 251 13.86 8.50 -6.71
CA ILE A 251 14.25 7.29 -5.97
C ILE A 251 13.10 6.30 -5.80
N SER A 252 11.88 6.82 -5.67
CA SER A 252 10.66 6.05 -5.49
C SER A 252 10.43 5.02 -6.62
N VAL A 253 10.85 5.32 -7.86
CA VAL A 253 10.74 4.41 -9.02
C VAL A 253 11.50 3.10 -8.83
N LEU A 254 12.58 3.11 -8.04
CA LEU A 254 13.40 1.93 -7.80
C LEU A 254 12.60 0.83 -7.09
N THR A 255 11.59 1.21 -6.30
CA THR A 255 10.70 0.27 -5.58
C THR A 255 9.84 -0.57 -6.53
N ALA A 256 9.62 -0.11 -7.77
CA ALA A 256 8.88 -0.83 -8.80
C ALA A 256 9.69 -1.94 -9.46
N GLY A 257 11.02 -1.83 -9.44
CA GLY A 257 11.94 -2.70 -10.17
C GLY A 257 12.20 -4.06 -9.51
N HIS A 258 12.98 -4.89 -10.19
CA HIS A 258 13.42 -6.21 -9.71
C HIS A 258 14.04 -6.13 -8.30
N ARG A 259 13.64 -7.02 -7.40
CA ARG A 259 13.95 -6.94 -5.95
C ARG A 259 15.45 -6.98 -5.67
N ASP A 260 16.22 -7.75 -6.44
CA ASP A 260 17.68 -7.79 -6.26
C ASP A 260 18.35 -6.45 -6.62
N ARG A 261 17.94 -5.83 -7.72
CA ARG A 261 18.46 -4.51 -8.12
C ARG A 261 18.07 -3.46 -7.10
N TRP A 262 16.83 -3.52 -6.62
CA TRP A 262 16.36 -2.64 -5.56
C TRP A 262 17.14 -2.87 -4.26
N SER A 263 17.44 -4.12 -3.88
CA SER A 263 18.19 -4.42 -2.66
C SER A 263 19.59 -3.83 -2.65
N VAL A 264 20.30 -3.87 -3.79
CA VAL A 264 21.64 -3.28 -3.93
C VAL A 264 21.57 -1.76 -3.82
N ALA A 265 20.60 -1.12 -4.49
CA ALA A 265 20.42 0.33 -4.40
C ALA A 265 19.98 0.76 -2.98
N TYR A 266 19.08 -0.01 -2.36
CA TYR A 266 18.61 0.23 -1.01
C TYR A 266 19.75 0.18 0.01
N GLU A 267 20.65 -0.79 -0.09
CA GLU A 267 21.82 -0.90 0.78
C GLU A 267 22.76 0.31 0.62
N LYS A 268 23.02 0.74 -0.62
CA LYS A 268 23.79 1.97 -0.89
C LYS A 268 23.15 3.20 -0.25
N LEU A 269 21.83 3.36 -0.38
CA LEU A 269 21.10 4.44 0.26
C LEU A 269 21.17 4.32 1.79
N GLN A 270 20.98 3.13 2.35
CA GLN A 270 20.98 2.91 3.79
C GLN A 270 22.34 3.18 4.44
N ASN A 271 23.45 2.96 3.73
CA ASN A 271 24.80 3.22 4.26
C ASN A 271 25.10 4.72 4.48
N GLN A 272 24.30 5.63 3.94
CA GLN A 272 24.43 7.06 4.18
C GLN A 272 23.50 7.51 5.33
N PRO A 273 24.00 8.18 6.40
CA PRO A 273 23.20 8.53 7.57
C PRO A 273 21.93 9.35 7.28
N ALA A 274 22.02 10.32 6.37
CA ALA A 274 20.89 11.16 5.96
C ALA A 274 19.79 10.32 5.28
N ASN A 275 20.19 9.49 4.31
CA ASN A 275 19.30 8.60 3.58
C ASN A 275 18.70 7.51 4.48
N SER A 276 19.47 6.96 5.43
CA SER A 276 18.94 6.03 6.42
C SER A 276 17.82 6.64 7.25
N THR A 277 17.93 7.93 7.60
CA THR A 277 16.86 8.64 8.32
C THR A 277 15.63 8.85 7.44
N THR A 278 15.83 9.16 6.15
CA THR A 278 14.74 9.25 5.17
C THR A 278 14.04 7.90 4.97
N LEU A 279 14.80 6.81 4.78
CA LEU A 279 14.28 5.44 4.67
C LEU A 279 13.50 5.03 5.91
N ALA A 280 14.00 5.35 7.11
CA ALA A 280 13.31 5.09 8.36
C ALA A 280 11.98 5.86 8.44
N ALA A 281 11.95 7.13 8.02
CA ALA A 281 10.71 7.91 7.98
C ALA A 281 9.66 7.29 7.04
N VAL A 282 10.07 6.78 5.87
CA VAL A 282 9.17 6.08 4.94
C VAL A 282 8.67 4.75 5.52
N GLN A 283 9.57 3.98 6.15
CA GLN A 283 9.22 2.71 6.78
C GLN A 283 8.26 2.89 7.95
N ASP A 284 8.49 3.89 8.80
CA ASP A 284 7.71 4.12 10.00
C ASP A 284 6.36 4.79 9.71
N ALA A 285 6.19 5.47 8.58
CA ALA A 285 4.92 6.09 8.20
C ALA A 285 3.75 5.08 8.20
N LEU A 286 2.54 5.52 8.54
CA LEU A 286 1.37 4.66 8.64
C LEU A 286 0.95 4.08 7.28
N PHE A 287 0.93 4.94 6.26
CA PHE A 287 0.60 4.63 4.88
C PHE A 287 1.13 5.73 3.97
N ALA A 288 1.06 5.50 2.65
CA ALA A 288 1.42 6.48 1.63
C ALA A 288 0.19 7.08 0.95
N VAL A 289 0.32 8.31 0.45
CA VAL A 289 -0.67 8.99 -0.40
C VAL A 289 0.06 9.57 -1.59
N SER A 290 -0.33 9.19 -2.80
CA SER A 290 0.27 9.68 -4.05
C SER A 290 -0.69 10.65 -4.71
N LEU A 291 -0.24 11.89 -4.93
CA LEU A 291 -0.97 12.92 -5.67
C LEU A 291 -0.48 12.88 -7.12
N ASP A 292 -1.32 12.36 -8.00
CA ASP A 292 -0.98 12.21 -9.42
C ASP A 292 -1.45 13.41 -10.24
N THR A 293 -0.63 13.78 -11.22
CA THR A 293 -0.88 14.92 -12.11
C THR A 293 -1.67 14.52 -13.36
N THR A 294 -1.90 13.23 -13.57
CA THR A 294 -2.56 12.75 -14.79
C THR A 294 -4.06 13.01 -14.80
N PHE A 295 -4.52 13.32 -16.00
CA PHE A 295 -5.92 13.31 -16.40
C PHE A 295 -6.09 12.13 -17.38
N GLY A 296 -6.76 11.06 -16.96
CA GLY A 296 -7.06 9.93 -17.84
C GLY A 296 -8.18 10.26 -18.84
N SER A 297 -7.96 9.98 -20.12
CA SER A 297 -9.00 9.93 -21.16
C SER A 297 -9.88 8.67 -21.01
N PRO A 298 -11.06 8.60 -21.67
CA PRO A 298 -12.34 8.26 -21.06
C PRO A 298 -12.45 6.86 -20.46
N ALA A 299 -13.31 6.77 -19.44
CA ALA A 299 -13.67 5.57 -18.69
C ALA A 299 -13.95 4.33 -19.57
N GLY A 300 -13.61 3.15 -19.03
CA GLY A 300 -14.16 1.87 -19.51
C GLY A 300 -13.17 0.87 -20.13
N SER A 301 -11.87 1.18 -20.26
CA SER A 301 -10.86 0.17 -20.64
C SER A 301 -10.00 -0.24 -19.45
N ILE A 302 -9.65 -1.53 -19.37
CA ILE A 302 -8.73 -2.05 -18.35
C ILE A 302 -7.38 -1.32 -18.36
N ASN A 303 -6.95 -0.86 -19.54
CA ASN A 303 -5.74 -0.06 -19.74
C ASN A 303 -5.85 1.32 -19.06
N ALA A 304 -7.04 1.92 -18.98
CA ALA A 304 -7.22 3.20 -18.30
C ALA A 304 -7.01 3.04 -16.78
N HIS A 305 -7.59 2.00 -16.17
CA HIS A 305 -7.40 1.73 -14.74
C HIS A 305 -5.93 1.39 -14.40
N GLN A 306 -5.29 0.55 -15.19
CA GLN A 306 -3.88 0.20 -14.97
C GLN A 306 -2.91 1.37 -15.27
N GLN A 307 -3.28 2.31 -16.15
CA GLN A 307 -2.57 3.59 -16.33
C GLN A 307 -2.78 4.57 -15.17
N ASN A 308 -3.96 4.57 -14.55
CA ASN A 308 -4.26 5.42 -13.37
C ASN A 308 -3.39 5.00 -12.17
N PHE A 309 -3.07 3.72 -12.03
CA PHE A 309 -2.15 3.26 -10.98
C PHE A 309 -0.67 3.37 -11.34
N LYS A 310 -0.34 3.89 -12.53
CA LYS A 310 1.02 4.00 -13.11
C LYS A 310 1.81 2.69 -13.07
N CYS A 311 1.10 1.58 -12.97
CA CYS A 311 1.71 0.26 -13.07
C CYS A 311 2.32 0.05 -14.47
N HIS A 312 1.72 0.67 -15.48
CA HIS A 312 2.22 0.74 -16.86
C HIS A 312 1.88 2.09 -17.51
N GLY A 313 2.61 2.51 -18.55
CA GLY A 313 2.32 3.75 -19.29
C GLY A 313 3.57 4.54 -19.70
N THR A 314 3.42 5.86 -19.88
CA THR A 314 4.51 6.76 -20.33
C THR A 314 5.61 6.97 -19.30
N ARG A 315 5.30 6.86 -18.00
CA ARG A 315 6.26 6.83 -16.88
C ARG A 315 5.88 5.72 -15.89
N PRO A 316 6.13 4.44 -16.20
CA PRO A 316 5.77 3.30 -15.35
C PRO A 316 6.51 3.32 -14.01
N GLY A 317 5.83 2.94 -12.93
CA GLY A 317 6.45 2.79 -11.61
C GLY A 317 6.75 4.09 -10.86
N HIS A 318 6.44 5.24 -11.46
CA HIS A 318 6.69 6.56 -10.87
C HIS A 318 5.61 6.96 -9.86
N ASN A 319 5.98 7.89 -8.98
CA ASN A 319 5.14 8.52 -7.97
C ASN A 319 4.52 7.53 -6.97
N ARG A 320 5.25 6.46 -6.63
CA ARG A 320 4.79 5.38 -5.73
C ARG A 320 5.92 4.89 -4.84
N TRP A 321 5.57 4.31 -3.69
CA TRP A 321 6.49 3.51 -2.89
C TRP A 321 5.90 2.10 -2.74
N TYR A 322 6.17 1.22 -3.71
CA TYR A 322 5.49 -0.09 -3.84
C TYR A 322 5.73 -1.06 -2.69
N ASP A 323 6.79 -0.82 -1.91
CA ASP A 323 7.10 -1.54 -0.68
C ASP A 323 6.12 -1.21 0.48
N LYS A 324 5.30 -0.16 0.37
CA LYS A 324 4.38 0.26 1.43
C LYS A 324 3.11 -0.58 1.39
N CYS A 325 2.70 -1.14 2.54
CA CYS A 325 1.51 -2.00 2.63
C CYS A 325 0.23 -1.29 2.18
N VAL A 326 0.07 -0.03 2.58
CA VAL A 326 -1.12 0.78 2.30
C VAL A 326 -0.69 2.04 1.54
N SER A 327 -1.21 2.23 0.33
CA SER A 327 -0.97 3.42 -0.48
C SER A 327 -2.23 3.87 -1.22
N PHE A 328 -2.69 5.10 -0.97
CA PHE A 328 -3.74 5.73 -1.74
C PHE A 328 -3.17 6.47 -2.94
N VAL A 329 -3.95 6.53 -4.01
CA VAL A 329 -3.64 7.31 -5.22
C VAL A 329 -4.82 8.21 -5.49
N VAL A 330 -4.57 9.50 -5.70
CA VAL A 330 -5.60 10.48 -6.06
C VAL A 330 -5.09 11.29 -7.25
N ASP A 331 -5.78 11.18 -8.39
CA ASP A 331 -5.52 11.95 -9.60
C ASP A 331 -6.08 13.38 -9.47
N ARG A 332 -5.60 14.28 -10.34
CA ARG A 332 -6.01 15.69 -10.39
C ARG A 332 -7.53 15.90 -10.50
N ASN A 333 -8.20 15.07 -11.31
CA ASN A 333 -9.66 15.12 -11.51
C ASN A 333 -10.44 14.54 -10.31
N GLY A 334 -9.74 14.08 -9.27
CA GLY A 334 -10.31 13.43 -8.12
C GLY A 334 -10.51 11.93 -8.28
N THR A 335 -10.35 11.33 -9.46
CA THR A 335 -10.33 9.85 -9.59
C THR A 335 -9.30 9.30 -8.62
N ALA A 336 -9.62 8.17 -7.98
CA ALA A 336 -8.81 7.67 -6.89
C ALA A 336 -8.81 6.14 -6.85
N GLY A 337 -7.82 5.61 -6.17
CA GLY A 337 -7.76 4.20 -5.86
C GLY A 337 -6.65 3.88 -4.86
N TYR A 338 -6.23 2.64 -4.91
CA TYR A 338 -5.39 2.03 -3.89
C TYR A 338 -4.38 1.09 -4.53
N VAL A 339 -3.17 1.05 -3.96
CA VAL A 339 -2.14 0.05 -4.25
C VAL A 339 -1.67 -0.53 -2.92
N GLY A 340 -1.58 -1.86 -2.84
CA GLY A 340 -1.14 -2.54 -1.62
C GLY A 340 -0.04 -3.55 -1.85
N GLU A 341 0.90 -3.61 -0.91
CA GLU A 341 1.89 -4.67 -0.83
C GLU A 341 1.26 -5.93 -0.20
N HIS A 342 1.45 -7.08 -0.85
CA HIS A 342 0.63 -8.27 -0.61
C HIS A 342 1.16 -9.17 0.50
N SER A 343 2.44 -9.11 0.81
CA SER A 343 3.02 -9.98 1.83
C SER A 343 2.47 -9.78 3.28
N PRO A 344 2.01 -8.60 3.74
CA PRO A 344 1.55 -8.41 5.13
C PRO A 344 0.13 -8.92 5.37
N CYS A 345 -0.73 -8.88 4.35
CA CYS A 345 -2.13 -9.28 4.43
C CYS A 345 -2.69 -9.64 3.05
N ASP A 346 -3.68 -10.53 3.05
CA ASP A 346 -4.45 -10.90 1.86
C ASP A 346 -5.38 -9.76 1.46
N ALA A 347 -5.66 -9.63 0.16
CA ALA A 347 -6.41 -8.53 -0.44
C ALA A 347 -7.84 -8.34 0.12
N LEU A 348 -8.43 -9.36 0.76
CA LEU A 348 -9.75 -9.23 1.42
C LEU A 348 -9.73 -8.20 2.57
N ILE A 349 -8.66 -8.20 3.37
CA ILE A 349 -8.55 -7.34 4.56
C ILE A 349 -8.55 -5.84 4.21
N PRO A 350 -7.69 -5.35 3.28
CA PRO A 350 -7.78 -3.97 2.83
C PRO A 350 -9.07 -3.70 2.06
N ALA A 351 -9.66 -4.67 1.35
CA ALA A 351 -10.95 -4.46 0.68
C ALA A 351 -12.07 -4.11 1.67
N ILE A 352 -12.13 -4.78 2.82
CA ILE A 352 -13.08 -4.47 3.91
C ILE A 352 -12.84 -3.06 4.46
N MET A 353 -11.59 -2.68 4.70
CA MET A 353 -11.25 -1.31 5.12
C MET A 353 -11.68 -0.29 4.06
N LEU A 354 -11.37 -0.55 2.79
CA LEU A 354 -11.64 0.35 1.69
C LEU A 354 -13.13 0.55 1.46
N GLU A 355 -13.96 -0.47 1.65
CA GLU A 355 -15.42 -0.33 1.57
C GLU A 355 -15.93 0.71 2.59
N GLU A 356 -15.50 0.60 3.85
CA GLU A 356 -15.88 1.54 4.92
C GLU A 356 -15.32 2.95 4.66
N VAL A 357 -14.05 3.04 4.26
CA VAL A 357 -13.37 4.31 3.95
C VAL A 357 -14.07 5.02 2.78
N VAL A 358 -14.24 4.36 1.63
CA VAL A 358 -14.83 4.96 0.44
C VAL A 358 -16.27 5.39 0.69
N LYS A 359 -17.05 4.56 1.39
CA LYS A 359 -18.43 4.87 1.78
C LYS A 359 -18.52 6.12 2.67
N ASN A 360 -17.61 6.26 3.63
CA ASN A 360 -17.60 7.42 4.52
C ASN A 360 -17.04 8.67 3.85
N VAL A 361 -16.08 8.54 2.92
CA VAL A 361 -15.64 9.67 2.09
C VAL A 361 -16.76 10.17 1.19
N ALA A 362 -17.57 9.28 0.60
CA ALA A 362 -18.72 9.65 -0.23
C ALA A 362 -19.81 10.40 0.55
N ARG A 363 -19.93 10.18 1.86
CA ARG A 363 -20.90 10.87 2.75
C ARG A 363 -20.47 12.26 3.17
N ASP A 364 -19.17 12.57 3.14
CA ASP A 364 -18.64 13.84 3.62
C ASP A 364 -18.92 15.02 2.67
N HIS A 365 -19.61 14.82 1.54
CA HIS A 365 -20.04 15.81 0.54
C HIS A 365 -19.01 16.93 0.30
N ILE A 366 -17.95 16.57 -0.43
CA ILE A 366 -16.85 17.49 -0.74
C ILE A 366 -17.32 18.54 -1.75
N THR A 367 -17.52 19.77 -1.31
CA THR A 367 -17.97 20.88 -2.17
C THR A 367 -16.96 22.03 -2.13
N ARG A 368 -16.99 22.87 -3.17
CA ARG A 368 -16.06 24.01 -3.33
C ARG A 368 -16.22 25.11 -2.26
N ASN A 369 -17.44 25.27 -1.74
CA ASN A 369 -17.81 26.42 -0.90
C ASN A 369 -17.66 26.16 0.60
N VAL A 370 -17.41 24.91 1.00
CA VAL A 370 -17.23 24.55 2.40
C VAL A 370 -15.75 24.67 2.75
N VAL A 371 -15.46 25.41 3.81
CA VAL A 371 -14.12 25.52 4.38
C VAL A 371 -14.00 24.51 5.52
N SER A 372 -13.00 23.66 5.44
CA SER A 372 -12.68 22.70 6.50
C SER A 372 -12.21 23.43 7.76
N ALA A 373 -12.62 22.93 8.93
CA ALA A 373 -12.15 23.47 10.20
C ALA A 373 -10.61 23.37 10.28
N CYS A 374 -9.97 24.44 10.75
CA CYS A 374 -8.52 24.57 10.85
C CYS A 374 -8.14 25.05 12.24
N THR A 375 -6.97 24.62 12.73
CA THR A 375 -6.42 25.11 13.99
C THR A 375 -6.07 26.60 13.84
N PRO A 376 -6.47 27.48 14.79
CA PRO A 376 -6.15 28.90 14.69
C PRO A 376 -4.65 29.15 14.55
N ASN A 377 -4.24 29.96 13.57
CA ASN A 377 -2.83 30.25 13.24
C ASN A 377 -1.99 29.00 12.95
N TYR A 378 -2.60 27.97 12.36
CA TYR A 378 -1.89 26.77 11.94
C TYR A 378 -0.75 27.11 10.97
N VAL A 379 0.43 26.56 11.22
CA VAL A 379 1.58 26.64 10.32
C VAL A 379 1.82 25.25 9.76
N SER A 380 2.04 25.15 8.46
CA SER A 380 2.29 23.84 7.84
C SER A 380 3.54 23.17 8.43
N HIS A 381 3.43 21.86 8.70
CA HIS A 381 4.50 21.06 9.31
C HIS A 381 5.00 19.96 8.37
N VAL A 382 5.00 20.24 7.07
CA VAL A 382 5.50 19.33 6.04
C VAL A 382 7.03 19.23 6.13
N LYS A 383 7.54 18.00 6.20
CA LYS A 383 8.98 17.74 6.12
C LYS A 383 9.30 17.06 4.79
N ARG A 384 10.07 17.71 3.93
CA ARG A 384 10.64 17.08 2.74
C ARG A 384 11.56 15.92 3.12
N LEU A 385 11.39 14.80 2.44
CA LEU A 385 12.22 13.61 2.55
C LEU A 385 13.14 13.55 1.34
N ARG A 386 14.44 13.78 1.56
CA ARG A 386 15.44 13.83 0.50
C ARG A 386 16.39 12.65 0.61
N PHE A 387 16.83 12.16 -0.54
CA PHE A 387 18.00 11.30 -0.67
C PHE A 387 19.17 12.13 -1.21
N THR A 388 20.28 12.14 -0.50
CA THR A 388 21.53 12.82 -0.88
C THR A 388 22.51 11.82 -1.50
N ASP A 389 23.53 12.35 -2.20
CA ASP A 389 24.63 11.57 -2.79
C ASP A 389 24.16 10.33 -3.56
N VAL A 390 23.10 10.53 -4.35
CA VAL A 390 22.57 9.55 -5.26
C VAL A 390 23.33 9.71 -6.56
N ASP A 391 24.12 8.70 -6.92
CA ASP A 391 24.74 8.66 -8.24
C ASP A 391 23.63 8.53 -9.29
N ALA A 392 23.46 9.57 -10.09
CA ALA A 392 22.41 9.66 -11.11
C ALA A 392 22.86 9.12 -12.48
N SER A 393 24.10 8.59 -12.57
CA SER A 393 24.71 8.07 -13.80
C SER A 393 24.17 6.71 -14.23
#